data_AF-A0A1G6IU04-F1
#
_entry.id   AF-A0A1G6IU04-F1
#
_cell.length_a   1.000
_cell.length_b   1.000
_cell.length_c   1.000
_cell.angle_alpha   90.00
_cell.angle_beta   90.00
_cell.angle_gamma   90.00
#
_symmetry.space_group_name_H-M   'P 1'
#
loop_
_entity.id
_entity.type
_entity.pdbx_description
1 polymer ?
#
loop_
_entity_poly.entity_id
_entity_poly.type
_entity_poly.pdbx_seq_one_letter_code
_entity_poly.pdbx_strand_id
1 'polypeptide(L)'
;MMTDYQIKFTVDGQVITEKEIHAMELSRYHKVFHEFSEKKIVIRLDERPLSLDECLALSLDDAKEALAETKEAIGKGGMLAYYHDEIQSSDQMWTEIASQANANDPLQEAIVEVETENISLIQFMLFNQSLAKENNLYLPSKIHPEHYYFDAGKGGTQTIVETFGMYRNPSYLHLVPGNDIPKPIPTDADTSLTMIGKTLLADNMMNTKIIGMHQLKNKPNGMKVKLGVFLPQSAPKEILEGHKWHLMVEFNNGLHIAATKQPTFMQKLILPLIIKHMAKKA
;
A
#
# COMPACT_ATOMS: atom_id res chain seq x y z
N MET A 1 -12.98 -22.61 5.88
CA MET A 1 -11.93 -23.32 6.65
C MET A 1 -11.33 -22.31 7.61
N MET A 2 -11.12 -22.66 8.89
CA MET A 2 -10.36 -21.78 9.78
C MET A 2 -8.92 -21.73 9.28
N THR A 3 -8.42 -20.53 9.01
CA THR A 3 -7.01 -20.30 8.71
C THR A 3 -6.18 -20.62 9.95
N ASP A 4 -4.95 -21.09 9.77
CA ASP A 4 -4.02 -21.40 10.86
C ASP A 4 -3.25 -20.17 11.35
N TYR A 5 -3.57 -18.98 10.85
CA TYR A 5 -2.96 -17.70 11.21
C TYR A 5 -4.00 -16.68 11.70
N GLN A 6 -3.50 -15.66 12.39
CA GLN A 6 -4.29 -14.50 12.83
C GLN A 6 -3.61 -13.20 12.43
N ILE A 7 -4.41 -12.18 12.12
CA ILE A 7 -3.96 -10.81 11.86
C ILE A 7 -4.80 -9.89 12.74
N LYS A 8 -4.16 -9.01 13.49
CA LYS A 8 -4.80 -8.03 14.37
C LYS A 8 -4.30 -6.64 14.03
N PHE A 9 -5.23 -5.74 13.73
CA PHE A 9 -4.97 -4.33 13.54
C PHE A 9 -5.33 -3.54 14.80
N THR A 10 -4.52 -2.54 15.13
CA THR A 10 -4.80 -1.56 16.18
C THR A 10 -4.50 -0.16 15.66
N VAL A 11 -5.49 0.72 15.78
CA VAL A 11 -5.43 2.12 15.32
C VAL A 11 -5.95 2.99 16.44
N ASP A 12 -5.17 4.01 16.83
CA ASP A 12 -5.53 4.94 17.91
C ASP A 12 -5.99 4.24 19.22
N GLY A 13 -5.34 3.12 19.55
CA GLY A 13 -5.64 2.31 20.73
C GLY A 13 -6.87 1.40 20.61
N GLN A 14 -7.54 1.39 19.45
CA GLN A 14 -8.71 0.54 19.19
C GLN A 14 -8.36 -0.62 18.27
N VAL A 15 -8.88 -1.81 18.59
CA VAL A 15 -8.75 -2.99 17.73
C VAL A 15 -9.77 -2.89 16.60
N ILE A 16 -9.30 -2.98 15.36
CA ILE A 16 -10.15 -2.99 14.17
C ILE A 16 -10.33 -4.43 13.72
N THR A 17 -11.57 -4.82 13.46
CA THR A 17 -11.89 -6.18 13.05
C THR A 17 -11.67 -6.39 11.55
N GLU A 18 -11.31 -7.60 11.15
CA GLU A 18 -11.20 -7.98 9.74
C GLU A 18 -12.49 -7.72 8.96
N LYS A 19 -13.65 -7.90 9.60
CA LYS A 19 -14.96 -7.58 9.01
C LYS A 19 -15.08 -6.09 8.65
N GLU A 20 -14.61 -5.19 9.50
CA GLU A 20 -14.61 -3.75 9.21
C GLU A 20 -13.66 -3.41 8.06
N ILE A 21 -12.49 -4.04 8.02
CA ILE A 21 -11.53 -3.88 6.92
C ILE A 21 -12.14 -4.38 5.60
N HIS A 22 -12.76 -5.55 5.58
CA HIS A 22 -13.43 -6.10 4.39
C HIS A 22 -14.61 -5.23 3.94
N ALA A 23 -15.38 -4.67 4.87
CA ALA A 23 -16.47 -3.76 4.53
C ALA A 23 -15.94 -2.46 3.89
N MET A 24 -14.87 -1.89 4.47
CA MET A 24 -14.19 -0.75 3.88
C MET A 24 -13.65 -1.10 2.49
N GLU A 25 -12.91 -2.20 2.37
CA GLU A 25 -12.34 -2.66 1.12
C GLU A 25 -13.39 -2.82 0.01
N LEU A 26 -14.50 -3.51 0.29
CA LEU A 26 -15.57 -3.69 -0.68
C LEU A 26 -16.17 -2.35 -1.12
N SER A 27 -16.32 -1.40 -0.19
CA SER A 27 -16.77 -0.05 -0.55
C SER A 27 -15.79 0.66 -1.50
N ARG A 28 -14.49 0.39 -1.39
CA ARG A 28 -13.47 0.93 -2.30
C ARG A 28 -13.50 0.25 -3.66
N TYR A 29 -13.79 -1.05 -3.73
CA TYR A 29 -14.08 -1.72 -5.01
C TYR A 29 -15.27 -1.08 -5.71
N HIS A 30 -16.39 -0.87 -5.00
CA HIS A 30 -17.57 -0.22 -5.57
C HIS A 30 -17.26 1.19 -6.10
N LYS A 31 -16.47 1.97 -5.36
CA LYS A 31 -15.99 3.28 -5.83
C LYS A 31 -15.25 3.16 -7.16
N VAL A 32 -14.31 2.23 -7.29
CA VAL A 32 -13.55 2.06 -8.53
C VAL A 32 -14.43 1.53 -9.67
N PHE A 33 -15.42 0.70 -9.38
CA PHE A 33 -16.40 0.24 -10.37
C PHE A 33 -17.22 1.40 -10.94
N HIS A 34 -17.65 2.33 -10.10
CA HIS A 34 -18.29 3.57 -10.56
C HIS A 34 -17.37 4.39 -11.46
N GLU A 35 -16.12 4.62 -11.04
CA GLU A 35 -15.14 5.37 -11.86
C GLU A 35 -14.88 4.70 -13.22
N PHE A 36 -14.69 3.38 -13.23
CA PHE A 36 -14.47 2.63 -14.46
C PHE A 36 -15.69 2.73 -15.37
N SER A 37 -16.90 2.61 -14.83
CA SER A 37 -18.14 2.79 -15.58
C SER A 37 -18.25 4.20 -16.18
N GLU A 38 -17.94 5.25 -15.42
CA GLU A 38 -17.95 6.65 -15.90
C GLU A 38 -16.92 6.88 -17.00
N LYS A 39 -15.74 6.27 -16.88
CA LYS A 39 -14.67 6.28 -17.90
C LYS A 39 -14.92 5.30 -19.06
N LYS A 40 -16.05 4.58 -19.06
CA LYS A 40 -16.42 3.58 -20.07
C LYS A 40 -15.40 2.43 -20.18
N ILE A 41 -14.74 2.12 -19.08
CA ILE A 41 -13.85 0.96 -18.94
C ILE A 41 -14.72 -0.25 -18.62
N VAL A 42 -14.67 -1.26 -19.47
CA VAL A 42 -15.43 -2.50 -19.28
C VAL A 42 -14.66 -3.42 -18.33
N ILE A 43 -15.21 -3.63 -17.14
CA ILE A 43 -14.69 -4.59 -16.16
C ILE A 43 -14.99 -6.01 -16.67
N ARG A 44 -14.03 -6.92 -16.48
CA ARG A 44 -14.13 -8.32 -16.86
C ARG A 44 -13.82 -9.22 -15.67
N LEU A 45 -14.46 -10.38 -15.65
CA LEU A 45 -14.13 -11.50 -14.77
C LEU A 45 -14.11 -12.77 -15.61
N ASP A 46 -12.99 -13.49 -15.63
CA ASP A 46 -12.78 -14.66 -16.50
C ASP A 46 -13.10 -14.34 -17.96
N GLU A 47 -12.55 -13.22 -18.46
CA GLU A 47 -12.80 -12.65 -19.80
C GLU A 47 -14.24 -12.15 -20.07
N ARG A 48 -15.21 -12.48 -19.20
CA ARG A 48 -16.62 -12.09 -19.34
C ARG A 48 -16.80 -10.61 -18.95
N PRO A 49 -17.31 -9.75 -19.86
CA PRO A 49 -17.62 -8.37 -19.51
C PRO A 49 -18.77 -8.31 -18.51
N LEU A 50 -18.68 -7.39 -17.55
CA LEU A 50 -19.68 -7.14 -16.52
C LEU A 50 -20.30 -5.75 -16.71
N SER A 51 -21.61 -5.64 -16.45
CA SER A 51 -22.28 -4.37 -16.21
C SER A 51 -21.94 -3.82 -14.81
N LEU A 52 -22.18 -2.53 -14.58
CA LEU A 52 -21.96 -1.92 -13.26
C LEU A 52 -22.78 -2.61 -12.16
N ASP A 53 -24.06 -2.91 -12.44
CA ASP A 53 -24.93 -3.60 -11.47
C ASP A 53 -24.40 -5.00 -11.11
N GLU A 54 -23.84 -5.73 -12.09
CA GLU A 54 -23.18 -7.01 -11.83
C GLU A 54 -21.92 -6.82 -10.99
N CYS A 55 -21.09 -5.81 -11.29
CA CYS A 55 -19.90 -5.50 -10.50
C CYS A 55 -20.23 -5.18 -9.04
N LEU A 56 -21.27 -4.37 -8.79
CA LEU A 56 -21.71 -3.99 -7.45
C LEU A 56 -22.34 -5.15 -6.66
N ALA A 57 -22.70 -6.25 -7.33
CA ALA A 57 -23.24 -7.46 -6.71
C ALA A 57 -22.18 -8.54 -6.45
N LEU A 58 -20.93 -8.33 -6.87
CA LEU A 58 -19.84 -9.30 -6.69
C LEU A 58 -19.54 -9.56 -5.21
N SER A 59 -19.09 -10.78 -4.93
CA SER A 59 -18.39 -11.05 -3.67
C SER A 59 -17.07 -10.26 -3.63
N LEU A 60 -16.50 -10.06 -2.44
CA LEU A 60 -15.21 -9.36 -2.32
C LEU A 60 -14.09 -10.07 -3.10
N ASP A 61 -14.08 -11.40 -3.11
CA ASP A 61 -13.07 -12.18 -3.82
C ASP A 61 -13.22 -12.05 -5.34
N ASP A 62 -14.45 -12.08 -5.85
CA ASP A 62 -14.72 -11.87 -7.28
C ASP A 62 -14.46 -10.41 -7.70
N ALA A 63 -14.75 -9.44 -6.82
CA ALA A 63 -14.45 -8.03 -7.06
C ALA A 63 -12.94 -7.80 -7.18
N LYS A 64 -12.15 -8.43 -6.29
CA LYS A 64 -10.68 -8.47 -6.34
C LYS A 64 -10.19 -9.01 -7.67
N GLU A 65 -10.71 -10.15 -8.08
CA GLU A 65 -10.31 -10.81 -9.32
C GLU A 65 -10.64 -9.95 -10.55
N ALA A 66 -11.91 -9.54 -10.67
CA ALA A 66 -12.40 -8.80 -11.81
C ALA A 66 -11.59 -7.51 -12.05
N LEU A 67 -11.32 -6.77 -10.98
CA LEU A 67 -10.56 -5.52 -11.10
C LEU A 67 -9.08 -5.76 -11.46
N ALA A 68 -8.47 -6.81 -10.89
CA ALA A 68 -7.06 -7.13 -11.15
C ALA A 68 -6.85 -7.58 -12.61
N GLU A 69 -7.71 -8.47 -13.12
CA GLU A 69 -7.70 -8.88 -14.53
C GLU A 69 -7.91 -7.69 -15.47
N THR A 70 -8.88 -6.84 -15.14
CA THR A 70 -9.22 -5.67 -15.96
C THR A 70 -8.04 -4.71 -16.06
N LYS A 71 -7.41 -4.36 -14.94
CA LYS A 71 -6.25 -3.44 -14.95
C LYS A 71 -5.04 -4.04 -15.65
N GLU A 72 -4.77 -5.33 -15.45
CA GLU A 72 -3.68 -6.02 -16.14
C GLU A 72 -3.89 -5.98 -17.66
N ALA A 73 -5.12 -6.23 -18.13
CA ALA A 73 -5.46 -6.17 -19.55
C ALA A 73 -5.37 -4.75 -20.14
N ILE A 74 -5.70 -3.71 -19.37
CA ILE A 74 -5.51 -2.31 -19.77
C ILE A 74 -4.01 -1.96 -19.86
N GLY A 75 -3.22 -2.50 -18.92
CA GLY A 75 -1.80 -2.30 -18.84
C GLY A 75 -1.38 -0.91 -18.34
N LYS A 76 -0.10 -0.80 -17.99
CA LYS A 76 0.52 0.39 -17.38
C LYS A 76 0.23 1.69 -18.14
N GLY A 77 0.45 1.70 -19.46
CA GLY A 77 0.21 2.89 -20.29
C GLY A 77 -1.27 3.28 -20.39
N GLY A 78 -2.17 2.29 -20.46
CA GLY A 78 -3.61 2.53 -20.49
C GLY A 78 -4.11 3.13 -19.18
N MET A 79 -3.63 2.64 -18.04
CA MET A 79 -4.00 3.17 -16.73
C MET A 79 -3.54 4.62 -16.54
N LEU A 80 -2.33 4.96 -17.00
CA LEU A 80 -1.86 6.35 -17.00
C LEU A 80 -2.73 7.25 -17.89
N ALA A 81 -3.13 6.76 -19.07
CA ALA A 81 -3.99 7.52 -19.98
C ALA A 81 -5.39 7.75 -19.41
N TYR A 82 -6.00 6.74 -18.78
CA TYR A 82 -7.33 6.85 -18.19
C TYR A 82 -7.42 7.82 -17.01
N TYR A 83 -6.33 7.95 -16.25
CA TYR A 83 -6.27 8.79 -15.05
C TYR A 83 -5.46 10.08 -15.26
N HIS A 84 -5.15 10.46 -16.50
CA HIS A 84 -4.30 11.61 -16.81
C HIS A 84 -4.76 12.90 -16.11
N ASP A 85 -6.05 13.24 -16.22
CA ASP A 85 -6.58 14.50 -15.68
C ASP A 85 -6.62 14.48 -14.14
N GLU A 86 -6.98 13.34 -13.55
CA GLU A 86 -6.94 13.15 -12.10
C GLU A 86 -5.51 13.25 -11.54
N ILE A 87 -4.54 12.66 -12.24
CA ILE A 87 -3.12 12.74 -11.89
C ILE A 87 -2.66 14.20 -11.90
N GLN A 88 -2.97 14.95 -12.96
CA GLN A 88 -2.60 16.37 -13.05
C GLN A 88 -3.22 17.19 -11.90
N SER A 89 -4.48 16.91 -11.54
CA SER A 89 -5.14 17.55 -10.41
C SER A 89 -4.48 17.21 -9.06
N SER A 90 -4.09 15.95 -8.86
CA SER A 90 -3.39 15.52 -7.65
C SER A 90 -1.97 16.09 -7.56
N ASP A 91 -1.25 16.21 -8.68
CA ASP A 91 0.08 16.82 -8.72
C ASP A 91 0.02 18.29 -8.30
N GLN A 92 -1.00 19.03 -8.74
CA GLN A 92 -1.25 20.40 -8.28
C GLN A 92 -1.51 20.45 -6.77
N MET A 93 -2.40 19.59 -6.25
CA MET A 93 -2.69 19.51 -4.82
C MET A 93 -1.41 19.24 -4.00
N TRP A 94 -0.60 18.26 -4.40
CA TRP A 94 0.65 17.94 -3.70
C TRP A 94 1.69 19.05 -3.82
N THR A 95 1.74 19.77 -4.94
CA THR A 95 2.57 20.96 -5.11
C THR A 95 2.17 22.04 -4.12
N GLU A 96 0.87 22.34 -4.00
CA GLU A 96 0.36 23.33 -3.06
C GLU A 96 0.66 22.94 -1.62
N ILE A 97 0.34 21.71 -1.21
CA ILE A 97 0.65 21.18 0.13
C ILE A 97 2.14 21.31 0.43
N ALA A 98 3.01 20.86 -0.48
CA ALA A 98 4.46 20.90 -0.28
C ALA A 98 5.01 22.34 -0.22
N SER A 99 4.44 23.27 -1.01
CA SER A 99 4.87 24.68 -1.05
C SER A 99 4.52 25.44 0.23
N GLN A 100 3.45 25.05 0.91
CA GLN A 100 2.97 25.64 2.16
C GLN A 100 3.59 24.98 3.40
N ALA A 101 4.33 23.88 3.22
CA ALA A 101 4.96 23.16 4.32
C ALA A 101 6.15 23.95 4.89
N ASN A 102 6.13 24.20 6.20
CA ASN A 102 7.29 24.73 6.92
C ASN A 102 8.14 23.57 7.46
N ALA A 103 9.43 23.55 7.15
CA ALA A 103 10.34 22.49 7.56
C ALA A 103 10.55 22.39 9.09
N ASN A 104 10.20 23.43 9.84
CA ASN A 104 10.29 23.46 11.30
C ASN A 104 9.02 23.00 12.00
N ASP A 105 7.91 22.87 11.26
CA ASP A 105 6.66 22.40 11.85
C ASP A 105 6.73 20.89 12.08
N PRO A 106 6.11 20.38 13.16
CA PRO A 106 6.02 18.93 13.37
C PRO A 106 5.21 18.30 12.23
N LEU A 107 5.57 17.09 11.81
CA LEU A 107 4.75 16.33 10.86
C LEU A 107 3.46 15.84 11.56
N GLN A 108 2.38 15.78 10.80
CA GLN A 108 1.18 15.03 11.18
C GLN A 108 1.47 13.53 10.99
N GLU A 109 0.92 12.68 11.85
CA GLU A 109 1.17 11.23 11.84
C GLU A 109 -0.12 10.42 11.72
N ALA A 110 -0.08 9.40 10.87
CA ALA A 110 -1.08 8.33 10.84
C ALA A 110 -0.35 7.01 11.06
N ILE A 111 -0.70 6.33 12.16
CA ILE A 111 -0.05 5.12 12.62
C ILE A 111 -1.07 3.97 12.65
N VAL A 112 -0.70 2.85 12.05
CA VAL A 112 -1.44 1.58 12.11
C VAL A 112 -0.49 0.53 12.69
N GLU A 113 -0.90 -0.13 13.77
CA GLU A 113 -0.16 -1.24 14.35
C GLU A 113 -0.78 -2.56 13.92
N VAL A 114 0.07 -3.49 13.52
CA VAL A 114 -0.33 -4.83 13.06
C VAL A 114 0.42 -5.88 13.86
N GLU A 115 -0.29 -6.91 14.31
CA GLU A 115 0.28 -8.08 14.95
C GLU A 115 -0.23 -9.34 14.24
N THR A 116 0.66 -10.31 14.04
CA THR A 116 0.30 -11.58 13.41
C THR A 116 0.69 -12.76 14.28
N GLU A 117 -0.10 -13.83 14.15
CA GLU A 117 0.25 -15.17 14.60
C GLU A 117 0.38 -16.08 13.38
N ASN A 118 1.43 -16.91 13.33
CA ASN A 118 1.76 -17.82 12.23
C ASN A 118 1.99 -17.17 10.85
N ILE A 119 2.23 -15.86 10.81
CA ILE A 119 2.78 -15.15 9.64
C ILE A 119 4.10 -14.51 10.04
N SER A 120 5.20 -15.06 9.54
CA SER A 120 6.55 -14.61 9.87
C SER A 120 7.00 -13.39 9.06
N LEU A 121 7.97 -12.64 9.60
CA LEU A 121 8.65 -11.57 8.86
C LEU A 121 9.25 -12.07 7.53
N ILE A 122 9.75 -13.30 7.49
CA ILE A 122 10.30 -13.90 6.27
C ILE A 122 9.23 -14.05 5.19
N GLN A 123 8.04 -14.53 5.55
CA GLN A 123 6.91 -14.64 4.62
C GLN A 123 6.51 -13.27 4.07
N PHE A 124 6.44 -12.25 4.93
CA PHE A 124 6.16 -10.88 4.51
C PHE A 124 7.24 -10.33 3.55
N MET A 125 8.52 -10.57 3.82
CA MET A 125 9.60 -10.15 2.92
C MET A 125 9.55 -10.87 1.57
N LEU A 126 9.18 -12.16 1.53
CA LEU A 126 8.99 -12.89 0.28
C LEU A 126 7.81 -12.37 -0.53
N PHE A 127 6.74 -11.97 0.14
CA PHE A 127 5.61 -11.27 -0.50
C PHE A 127 6.04 -9.93 -1.11
N ASN A 128 6.77 -9.09 -0.37
CA ASN A 128 7.30 -7.83 -0.92
C ASN A 128 8.24 -8.08 -2.11
N GLN A 129 9.04 -9.15 -2.06
CA GLN A 129 9.87 -9.54 -3.19
C GLN A 129 9.05 -9.98 -4.41
N SER A 130 7.88 -10.63 -4.23
CA SER A 130 7.05 -11.03 -5.36
C SER A 130 6.46 -9.83 -6.11
N LEU A 131 6.11 -8.74 -5.41
CA LEU A 131 5.69 -7.48 -6.05
C LEU A 131 6.76 -6.97 -7.02
N ALA A 132 8.00 -6.88 -6.57
CA ALA A 132 9.10 -6.41 -7.42
C ALA A 132 9.46 -7.39 -8.54
N LYS A 133 9.30 -8.69 -8.32
CA LYS A 133 9.63 -9.73 -9.30
C LYS A 133 8.58 -9.83 -10.42
N GLU A 134 7.31 -9.79 -10.05
CA GLU A 134 6.19 -9.87 -11.00
C GLU A 134 6.03 -8.55 -11.76
N ASN A 135 6.17 -7.42 -11.04
CA ASN A 135 6.16 -6.07 -11.59
C ASN A 135 5.01 -5.79 -12.59
N ASN A 136 3.83 -6.34 -12.28
CA ASN A 136 2.60 -6.24 -13.06
C ASN A 136 1.57 -5.35 -12.34
N LEU A 137 0.36 -5.22 -12.89
CA LEU A 137 -0.76 -4.49 -12.28
C LEU A 137 -1.71 -5.41 -11.50
N TYR A 138 -1.72 -6.70 -11.84
CA TYR A 138 -2.59 -7.69 -11.21
C TYR A 138 -2.36 -7.79 -9.69
N LEU A 139 -1.13 -8.07 -9.23
CA LEU A 139 -0.87 -8.31 -7.81
C LEU A 139 -1.10 -7.05 -6.94
N PRO A 140 -0.62 -5.84 -7.32
CA PRO A 140 -0.97 -4.59 -6.64
C PRO A 140 -2.49 -4.35 -6.57
N SER A 141 -3.23 -4.63 -7.65
CA SER A 141 -4.69 -4.47 -7.62
C SER A 141 -5.39 -5.42 -6.66
N LYS A 142 -4.87 -6.64 -6.42
CA LYS A 142 -5.40 -7.57 -5.41
C LYS A 142 -5.11 -7.10 -3.98
N ILE A 143 -4.10 -6.24 -3.80
CA ILE A 143 -3.72 -5.70 -2.50
C ILE A 143 -4.59 -4.49 -2.13
N HIS A 144 -4.87 -3.61 -3.09
CA HIS A 144 -5.79 -2.49 -2.89
C HIS A 144 -6.51 -2.12 -4.20
N PRO A 145 -7.85 -1.94 -4.19
CA PRO A 145 -8.61 -1.62 -5.41
C PRO A 145 -8.20 -0.29 -6.04
N GLU A 146 -7.63 0.62 -5.26
CA GLU A 146 -7.17 1.92 -5.74
C GLU A 146 -5.67 1.97 -6.07
N HIS A 147 -5.00 0.82 -6.21
CA HIS A 147 -3.70 0.75 -6.88
C HIS A 147 -3.95 0.60 -8.39
N TYR A 148 -3.76 1.68 -9.15
CA TYR A 148 -4.06 1.73 -10.59
C TYR A 148 -2.83 1.46 -11.45
N TYR A 149 -1.64 1.79 -10.94
CA TYR A 149 -0.37 1.60 -11.61
C TYR A 149 0.69 1.20 -10.60
N PHE A 150 1.60 0.31 -10.99
CA PHE A 150 2.77 -0.06 -10.21
C PHE A 150 3.96 -0.34 -11.12
N ASP A 151 5.13 0.16 -10.74
CA ASP A 151 6.40 -0.20 -11.34
C ASP A 151 7.52 -0.22 -10.30
N ALA A 152 8.13 -1.40 -10.10
CA ALA A 152 9.28 -1.58 -9.24
C ALA A 152 10.58 -1.20 -9.98
N GLY A 153 11.32 -0.25 -9.40
CA GLY A 153 12.58 0.25 -9.91
C GLY A 153 13.81 -0.26 -9.15
N LYS A 154 14.98 0.24 -9.56
CA LYS A 154 16.27 -0.13 -8.95
C LYS A 154 16.36 0.38 -7.51
N GLY A 155 17.09 -0.36 -6.67
CA GLY A 155 17.35 0.07 -5.29
C GLY A 155 16.11 0.08 -4.39
N GLY A 156 15.01 -0.55 -4.81
CA GLY A 156 13.75 -0.60 -4.07
C GLY A 156 12.85 0.62 -4.28
N THR A 157 13.14 1.48 -5.25
CA THR A 157 12.21 2.54 -5.65
C THR A 157 10.93 1.94 -6.23
N GLN A 158 9.81 2.64 -6.11
CA GLN A 158 8.55 2.24 -6.72
C GLN A 158 7.90 3.47 -7.37
N THR A 159 7.25 3.28 -8.50
CA THR A 159 6.44 4.31 -9.15
C THR A 159 5.00 3.82 -9.20
N ILE A 160 4.07 4.58 -8.66
CA ILE A 160 2.69 4.13 -8.44
C ILE A 160 1.69 5.22 -8.85
N VAL A 161 0.51 4.80 -9.28
CA VAL A 161 -0.69 5.65 -9.30
C VAL A 161 -1.66 5.05 -8.30
N GLU A 162 -1.99 5.81 -7.28
CA GLU A 162 -2.93 5.37 -6.24
C GLU A 162 -3.77 6.53 -5.68
N THR A 163 -4.97 6.24 -5.17
CA THR A 163 -5.71 7.23 -4.36
C THR A 163 -5.08 7.32 -2.97
N PHE A 164 -4.03 8.14 -2.85
CA PHE A 164 -3.27 8.25 -1.61
C PHE A 164 -4.15 8.72 -0.46
N GLY A 165 -4.25 7.89 0.58
CA GLY A 165 -5.10 8.18 1.73
C GLY A 165 -6.59 8.21 1.42
N MET A 166 -7.03 7.52 0.37
CA MET A 166 -8.44 7.47 -0.08
C MET A 166 -9.04 8.87 -0.33
N TYR A 167 -8.20 9.88 -0.57
CA TYR A 167 -8.59 11.28 -0.65
C TYR A 167 -8.60 11.78 -2.08
N ARG A 168 -9.76 12.25 -2.55
CA ARG A 168 -9.96 12.84 -3.87
C ARG A 168 -9.43 11.95 -5.00
N ASN A 169 -8.50 12.47 -5.80
CA ASN A 169 -8.04 11.92 -7.06
C ASN A 169 -6.78 11.04 -6.87
N PRO A 170 -6.55 10.06 -7.75
CA PRO A 170 -5.30 9.30 -7.75
C PRO A 170 -4.07 10.20 -7.98
N SER A 171 -3.00 9.91 -7.25
CA SER A 171 -1.73 10.62 -7.28
C SER A 171 -0.67 9.80 -7.99
N TYR A 172 0.17 10.43 -8.82
CA TYR A 172 1.27 9.74 -9.51
C TYR A 172 2.60 9.99 -8.78
N LEU A 173 3.06 8.97 -8.07
CA LEU A 173 4.06 9.10 -7.02
C LEU A 173 5.27 8.20 -7.31
N HIS A 174 6.46 8.74 -7.07
CA HIS A 174 7.72 8.01 -7.10
C HIS A 174 8.30 7.90 -5.68
N LEU A 175 8.32 6.69 -5.15
CA LEU A 175 8.73 6.35 -3.81
C LEU A 175 10.22 5.99 -3.82
N VAL A 176 10.98 6.67 -2.96
CA VAL A 176 12.43 6.49 -2.85
C VAL A 176 12.77 6.06 -1.43
N PRO A 177 13.25 4.82 -1.21
CA PRO A 177 13.79 4.42 0.08
C PRO A 177 15.11 5.15 0.36
N GLY A 178 15.37 5.50 1.62
CA GLY A 178 16.60 6.22 1.95
C GLY A 178 16.86 6.32 3.45
N ASN A 179 18.04 5.89 3.88
CA ASN A 179 18.45 5.92 5.29
C ASN A 179 18.96 7.30 5.73
N ASP A 180 19.16 8.22 4.79
CA ASP A 180 19.45 9.64 5.00
C ASP A 180 18.20 10.46 5.36
N ILE A 181 17.02 9.87 5.26
CA ILE A 181 15.75 10.52 5.61
C ILE A 181 15.65 10.62 7.13
N PRO A 182 15.44 11.83 7.70
CA PRO A 182 15.21 11.99 9.12
C PRO A 182 14.01 11.15 9.58
N LYS A 183 14.20 10.34 10.62
CA LYS A 183 13.15 9.49 11.19
C LYS A 183 12.10 10.39 11.89
N PRO A 184 10.84 10.41 11.42
CA PRO A 184 9.80 11.27 12.02
C PRO A 184 9.47 10.89 13.46
N ILE A 185 9.64 9.60 13.78
CA ILE A 185 9.46 9.05 15.12
C ILE A 185 10.66 8.18 15.51
N PRO A 186 10.95 8.03 16.82
CA PRO A 186 11.97 7.10 17.28
C PRO A 186 11.72 5.66 16.78
N THR A 187 12.81 4.96 16.49
CA THR A 187 12.75 3.51 16.25
C THR A 187 12.56 2.78 17.58
N ASP A 188 11.52 1.95 17.66
CA ASP A 188 11.25 1.13 18.84
C ASP A 188 12.41 0.15 19.07
N ALA A 189 12.78 -0.07 20.34
CA ALA A 189 13.95 -0.87 20.71
C ALA A 189 13.92 -2.32 20.20
N ASP A 190 12.72 -2.87 19.95
CA ASP A 190 12.51 -4.23 19.45
C ASP A 190 12.37 -4.32 17.92
N THR A 191 12.62 -3.23 17.20
CA THR A 191 12.59 -3.19 15.73
C THR A 191 13.69 -4.04 15.13
N SER A 192 13.28 -4.99 14.28
CA SER A 192 14.21 -5.86 13.55
C SER A 192 14.66 -5.24 12.24
N LEU A 193 13.81 -4.45 11.60
CA LEU A 193 14.09 -3.73 10.36
C LEU A 193 13.24 -2.47 10.30
N THR A 194 13.83 -1.35 9.91
CA THR A 194 13.10 -0.13 9.53
C THR A 194 13.14 0.00 8.02
N MET A 195 11.97 0.17 7.40
CA MET A 195 11.83 0.62 6.02
C MET A 195 11.39 2.08 6.08
N ILE A 196 12.18 2.99 5.50
CA ILE A 196 11.87 4.41 5.46
C ILE A 196 12.07 4.93 4.04
N GLY A 197 11.15 5.78 3.59
CA GLY A 197 11.17 6.35 2.26
C GLY A 197 10.46 7.70 2.22
N LYS A 198 10.77 8.45 1.17
CA LYS A 198 10.09 9.70 0.84
C LYS A 198 9.37 9.54 -0.48
N THR A 199 8.34 10.35 -0.67
CA THR A 199 7.59 10.37 -1.90
C THR A 199 7.90 11.62 -2.70
N LEU A 200 8.07 11.44 -4.01
CA LEU A 200 8.25 12.48 -5.00
C LEU A 200 7.07 12.43 -5.98
N LEU A 201 6.73 13.54 -6.63
CA LEU A 201 5.86 13.49 -7.81
C LEU A 201 6.60 12.79 -8.94
N ALA A 202 5.94 11.86 -9.62
CA ALA A 202 6.58 11.08 -10.67
C ALA A 202 6.80 11.89 -11.97
N ASP A 203 6.02 12.95 -12.20
CA ASP A 203 6.21 13.90 -13.32
C ASP A 203 7.58 14.59 -13.26
N ASN A 204 7.84 15.29 -12.17
CA ASN A 204 8.92 16.27 -12.08
C ASN A 204 9.90 16.01 -10.92
N MET A 205 9.73 14.90 -10.21
CA MET A 205 10.55 14.49 -9.06
C MET A 205 10.51 15.48 -7.88
N MET A 206 9.54 16.39 -7.85
CA MET A 206 9.36 17.32 -6.73
C MET A 206 9.00 16.55 -5.47
N ASN A 207 9.62 16.91 -4.35
CA ASN A 207 9.38 16.28 -3.06
C ASN A 207 8.01 16.68 -2.48
N THR A 208 7.13 15.71 -2.26
CA THR A 208 5.77 15.92 -1.72
C THR A 208 5.76 16.18 -0.21
N LYS A 209 6.90 16.06 0.46
CA LYS A 209 7.09 16.11 1.91
C LYS A 209 6.41 14.96 2.67
N ILE A 210 5.92 13.96 1.96
CA ILE A 210 5.41 12.72 2.56
C ILE A 210 6.59 11.81 2.91
N ILE A 211 6.57 11.28 4.12
CA ILE A 211 7.51 10.25 4.58
C ILE A 211 6.72 9.01 4.97
N GLY A 212 7.10 7.85 4.43
CA GLY A 212 6.64 6.56 4.91
C GLY A 212 7.72 5.94 5.80
N MET A 213 7.33 5.42 6.97
CA MET A 213 8.24 4.67 7.84
C MET A 213 7.51 3.46 8.41
N HIS A 214 8.06 2.27 8.20
CA HIS A 214 7.55 1.02 8.73
C HIS A 214 8.60 0.37 9.63
N GLN A 215 8.21 0.04 10.85
CA GLN A 215 9.06 -0.65 11.81
C GLN A 215 8.60 -2.10 11.90
N LEU A 216 9.38 -3.01 11.32
CA LEU A 216 9.10 -4.44 11.27
C LEU A 216 9.80 -5.14 12.43
N LYS A 217 9.05 -5.92 13.20
CA LYS A 217 9.50 -6.57 14.43
C LYS A 217 9.26 -8.06 14.30
N ASN A 218 10.34 -8.83 14.22
CA ASN A 218 10.24 -10.28 14.23
C ASN A 218 9.83 -10.77 15.62
N LYS A 219 8.87 -11.71 15.69
CA LYS A 219 8.40 -12.32 16.94
C LYS A 219 8.49 -13.85 16.86
N PRO A 220 8.55 -14.56 17.99
CA PRO A 220 8.65 -16.03 17.98
C PRO A 220 7.52 -16.72 17.22
N ASN A 221 6.29 -16.18 17.30
CA ASN A 221 5.09 -16.75 16.67
C ASN A 221 4.52 -15.90 15.53
N GLY A 222 5.31 -15.00 14.92
CA GLY A 222 4.80 -14.12 13.87
C GLY A 222 5.61 -12.84 13.73
N MET A 223 4.92 -11.71 13.55
CA MET A 223 5.54 -10.40 13.50
C MET A 223 4.64 -9.30 14.08
N LYS A 224 5.27 -8.18 14.42
CA LYS A 224 4.57 -6.91 14.61
C LYS A 224 5.07 -5.91 13.59
N VAL A 225 4.19 -5.03 13.14
CA VAL A 225 4.54 -3.93 12.25
C VAL A 225 3.91 -2.66 12.79
N LYS A 226 4.71 -1.61 12.92
CA LYS A 226 4.21 -0.25 13.10
C LYS A 226 4.32 0.47 11.77
N LEU A 227 3.18 0.72 11.14
CA LEU A 227 3.06 1.38 9.85
C LEU A 227 2.82 2.87 10.10
N GLY A 228 3.70 3.72 9.60
CA GLY A 228 3.56 5.16 9.71
C GLY A 228 3.62 5.86 8.36
N VAL A 229 2.72 6.81 8.19
CA VAL A 229 2.79 7.86 7.18
C VAL A 229 2.86 9.21 7.91
N PHE A 230 3.71 10.09 7.40
CA PHE A 230 3.96 11.40 7.97
C PHE A 230 3.81 12.46 6.89
N LEU A 231 2.96 13.45 7.17
CA LEU A 231 2.60 14.51 6.23
C LEU A 231 2.87 15.89 6.84
N PRO A 232 3.14 16.93 6.02
CA PRO A 232 3.25 18.29 6.53
C PRO A 232 1.93 18.78 7.13
N GLN A 233 1.97 19.79 8.02
CA GLN A 233 0.77 20.42 8.60
C GLN A 233 -0.18 21.04 7.57
N SER A 234 0.33 21.40 6.40
CA SER A 234 -0.45 21.91 5.27
C SER A 234 -1.34 20.84 4.61
N ALA A 235 -1.10 19.55 4.87
CA ALA A 235 -1.93 18.48 4.33
C ALA A 235 -3.28 18.39 5.08
N PRO A 236 -4.42 18.24 4.37
CA PRO A 236 -5.71 17.98 5.00
C PRO A 236 -5.69 16.74 5.91
N LYS A 237 -6.35 16.82 7.06
CA LYS A 237 -6.39 15.72 8.05
C LYS A 237 -7.10 14.47 7.51
N GLU A 238 -8.04 14.66 6.59
CA GLU A 238 -8.77 13.59 5.91
C GLU A 238 -7.84 12.65 5.15
N ILE A 239 -6.69 13.15 4.64
CA ILE A 239 -5.68 12.30 4.02
C ILE A 239 -5.11 11.32 5.04
N LEU A 240 -4.83 11.77 6.27
CA LEU A 240 -4.29 10.91 7.33
C LEU A 240 -5.29 9.82 7.73
N GLU A 241 -6.54 10.22 7.98
CA GLU A 241 -7.59 9.27 8.39
C GLU A 241 -7.89 8.25 7.30
N GLY A 242 -7.97 8.68 6.04
CA GLY A 242 -8.13 7.75 4.93
C GLY A 242 -6.88 6.89 4.67
N HIS A 243 -5.67 7.38 4.99
CA HIS A 243 -4.45 6.57 4.85
C HIS A 243 -4.32 5.50 5.93
N LYS A 244 -4.89 5.69 7.12
CA LYS A 244 -5.03 4.59 8.10
C LYS A 244 -5.85 3.45 7.50
N TRP A 245 -6.99 3.75 6.87
CA TRP A 245 -7.80 2.74 6.17
C TRP A 245 -7.07 2.11 4.98
N HIS A 246 -6.34 2.92 4.20
CA HIS A 246 -5.52 2.43 3.09
C HIS A 246 -4.52 1.39 3.56
N LEU A 247 -3.74 1.72 4.60
CA LEU A 247 -2.76 0.80 5.19
C LEU A 247 -3.41 -0.47 5.75
N MET A 248 -4.57 -0.36 6.40
CA MET A 248 -5.28 -1.54 6.91
C MET A 248 -5.71 -2.48 5.78
N VAL A 249 -6.30 -1.96 4.70
CA VAL A 249 -6.72 -2.78 3.54
C VAL A 249 -5.50 -3.41 2.86
N GLU A 250 -4.49 -2.59 2.53
CA GLU A 250 -3.27 -3.02 1.87
C GLU A 250 -2.55 -4.12 2.67
N PHE A 251 -2.30 -3.88 3.95
CA PHE A 251 -1.56 -4.84 4.76
C PHE A 251 -2.39 -6.07 5.09
N ASN A 252 -3.72 -5.96 5.24
CA ASN A 252 -4.56 -7.14 5.47
C ASN A 252 -4.45 -8.11 4.30
N ASN A 253 -4.66 -7.61 3.08
CA ASN A 253 -4.53 -8.40 1.86
C ASN A 253 -3.11 -8.92 1.65
N GLY A 254 -2.10 -8.05 1.81
CA GLY A 254 -0.70 -8.43 1.68
C GLY A 254 -0.29 -9.52 2.66
N LEU A 255 -0.79 -9.48 3.91
CA LEU A 255 -0.51 -10.50 4.93
C LEU A 255 -1.22 -11.82 4.66
N HIS A 256 -2.46 -11.81 4.15
CA HIS A 256 -3.12 -13.02 3.66
C HIS A 256 -2.31 -13.70 2.54
N ILE A 257 -1.79 -12.91 1.59
CA ILE A 257 -0.92 -13.42 0.52
C ILE A 257 0.41 -13.91 1.12
N ALA A 258 0.99 -13.19 2.08
CA ALA A 258 2.22 -13.58 2.77
C ALA A 258 2.06 -14.93 3.49
N ALA A 259 0.92 -15.20 4.12
CA ALA A 259 0.64 -16.47 4.79
C ALA A 259 0.75 -17.68 3.84
N THR A 260 0.42 -17.49 2.56
CA THR A 260 0.56 -18.55 1.53
C THR A 260 2.01 -18.83 1.14
N LYS A 261 2.94 -17.93 1.44
CA LYS A 261 4.35 -18.11 1.07
C LYS A 261 4.96 -19.23 1.91
N GLN A 262 5.66 -20.14 1.24
CA GLN A 262 6.35 -21.27 1.86
C GLN A 262 7.86 -21.09 1.70
N PRO A 263 8.55 -20.45 2.66
CA PRO A 263 9.99 -20.28 2.58
C PRO A 263 10.70 -21.64 2.56
N THR A 264 11.58 -21.83 1.59
CA THR A 264 12.46 -23.01 1.53
C THR A 264 13.39 -23.04 2.74
N PHE A 265 13.96 -24.22 3.06
CA PHE A 265 14.95 -24.36 4.13
C PHE A 265 16.12 -23.35 3.99
N MET A 266 16.63 -23.18 2.76
CA MET A 266 17.69 -22.22 2.47
C MET A 266 17.26 -20.77 2.71
N GLN A 267 16.03 -20.40 2.33
CA GLN A 267 15.49 -19.06 2.60
C GLN A 267 15.33 -18.79 4.09
N LYS A 268 14.90 -19.80 4.88
CA LYS A 268 14.80 -19.69 6.34
C LYS A 268 16.15 -19.44 7.01
N LEU A 269 17.25 -19.91 6.42
CA LEU A 269 18.60 -19.67 6.92
C LEU A 269 19.19 -18.33 6.47
N ILE A 270 19.03 -17.97 5.20
CA ILE A 270 19.73 -16.82 4.60
C ILE A 270 18.99 -15.50 4.85
N LEU A 271 17.67 -15.47 4.72
CA LEU A 271 16.90 -14.21 4.82
C LEU A 271 17.04 -13.52 6.18
N PRO A 272 17.09 -14.21 7.34
CA PRO A 272 17.37 -13.57 8.62
C PRO A 272 18.72 -12.82 8.65
N LEU A 273 19.76 -13.38 7.99
CA LEU A 273 21.07 -12.73 7.91
C LEU A 273 21.02 -11.48 7.03
N ILE A 274 20.27 -11.54 5.92
CA ILE A 274 20.04 -10.38 5.05
C ILE A 274 19.28 -9.28 5.80
N ILE A 275 18.22 -9.63 6.53
CA ILE A 275 17.45 -8.68 7.35
C ILE A 275 18.37 -8.01 8.37
N LYS A 276 19.21 -8.78 9.08
CA LYS A 276 20.17 -8.24 10.04
C LYS A 276 21.19 -7.30 9.38
N HIS A 277 21.61 -7.59 8.15
CA HIS A 277 22.51 -6.72 7.40
C HIS A 277 21.82 -5.43 6.93
N MET A 278 20.57 -5.51 6.47
CA MET A 278 19.77 -4.35 6.10
C MET A 278 19.52 -3.45 7.32
N ALA A 279 19.21 -4.04 8.48
CA ALA A 279 18.99 -3.31 9.72
C ALA A 279 20.22 -2.51 10.18
N LYS A 280 21.44 -3.00 9.93
CA LYS A 280 22.67 -2.26 10.25
C LYS A 280 22.89 -1.03 9.37
N LYS A 281 22.24 -0.98 8.21
CA LYS A 281 22.35 0.15 7.29
C LYS A 281 21.25 1.19 7.51
N ALA A 282 20.16 0.81 8.19
CA ALA A 282 18.95 1.61 8.41
C ALA A 282 19.01 2.52 9.65
#